data_AF-A0A968Q4L5-F1
#
_entry.id   AF-A0A968Q4L5-F1
#
_cell.length_a   1.000
_cell.length_b   1.000
_cell.length_c   1.000
_cell.angle_alpha   90.00
_cell.angle_beta   90.00
_cell.angle_gamma   90.00
#
_symmetry.space_group_name_H-M   'P 1'
#
loop_
_entity.id
_entity.type
_entity.pdbx_description
1 polymer ?
#
loop_
_entity_poly.entity_id
_entity_poly.type
_entity_poly.pdbx_seq_one_letter_code
_entity_poly.pdbx_strand_id
1 'polypeptide(L)'
;MKSEYPFLKVQDPEGKKSTIELKEFIEQQPTQPRITIGRGDDNHIVLPDPHKKVSRQHAAIERGSGRWWLVDTDSANGTFLRQGNGKTEIDVRSEGSVPLKNGNVIL
;
A
#
# COMPACT_ATOMS: atom_id res chain seq x y z
N MET A 1 8.76 -20.10 15.86
CA MET A 1 7.49 -19.37 15.59
C MET A 1 7.56 -18.89 14.16
N LYS A 2 6.66 -19.32 13.26
CA LYS A 2 6.60 -18.74 11.91
C LYS A 2 6.00 -17.34 12.08
N SER A 3 6.82 -16.30 11.97
CA SER A 3 6.29 -14.96 11.75
C SER A 3 5.60 -15.00 10.40
N GLU A 4 4.28 -14.86 10.38
CA GLU A 4 3.57 -14.62 9.13
C GLU A 4 4.03 -13.24 8.63
N TYR A 5 4.53 -13.20 7.40
CA TYR A 5 4.85 -11.93 6.75
C TYR A 5 3.53 -11.19 6.47
N PRO A 6 3.52 -9.85 6.48
CA PRO A 6 2.33 -9.11 6.11
C PRO A 6 2.00 -9.37 4.63
N PHE A 7 0.70 -9.29 4.32
CA PHE A 7 0.18 -9.42 2.97
C PHE A 7 -0.84 -8.31 2.70
N LEU A 8 -1.07 -8.05 1.42
CA LEU A 8 -2.19 -7.22 0.95
C LEU A 8 -3.22 -8.09 0.24
N LYS A 9 -4.49 -7.86 0.54
CA LYS A 9 -5.60 -8.35 -0.29
C LYS A 9 -5.95 -7.23 -1.25
N VAL A 10 -5.77 -7.48 -2.55
CA VAL A 10 -5.99 -6.50 -3.61
C VAL A 10 -7.22 -6.90 -4.41
N GLN A 11 -8.05 -5.93 -4.76
CA GLN A 11 -9.18 -6.08 -5.66
C GLN A 11 -8.95 -5.18 -6.87
N ASP A 12 -8.97 -5.74 -8.08
CA ASP A 12 -8.86 -4.97 -9.31
C ASP A 12 -10.21 -4.30 -9.69
N PRO A 13 -10.23 -3.39 -10.69
CA PRO A 13 -11.46 -2.72 -11.13
C PRO A 13 -12.57 -3.67 -11.58
N GLU A 14 -12.22 -4.85 -12.09
CA GLU A 14 -13.14 -5.91 -12.51
C GLU A 14 -13.67 -6.73 -11.31
N GLY A 15 -13.16 -6.48 -10.10
CA GLY A 15 -13.58 -7.12 -8.86
C GLY A 15 -12.83 -8.42 -8.54
N LYS A 16 -11.84 -8.80 -9.34
CA LYS A 16 -10.99 -9.96 -9.07
C LYS A 16 -10.12 -9.69 -7.85
N LYS A 17 -10.08 -10.67 -6.95
CA LYS A 17 -9.29 -10.59 -5.72
C LYS A 17 -7.99 -11.38 -5.85
N SER A 18 -6.92 -10.83 -5.31
CA SER A 18 -5.62 -11.49 -5.20
C SER A 18 -4.97 -11.17 -3.86
N THR A 19 -4.00 -11.99 -3.47
CA THR A 19 -3.17 -11.76 -2.27
C THR A 19 -1.74 -11.54 -2.72
N ILE A 20 -1.12 -10.47 -2.22
CA ILE A 20 0.29 -10.15 -2.43
C ILE A 20 1.01 -10.32 -1.11
N GLU A 21 1.85 -11.36 -1.04
CA GLU A 21 2.72 -11.58 0.11
C GLU A 21 3.89 -10.59 0.06
N LEU A 22 4.12 -9.85 1.14
CA LEU A 22 5.21 -8.85 1.17
C LEU A 22 6.56 -9.46 1.55
N LYS A 23 6.61 -10.77 1.78
CA LYS A 23 7.80 -11.52 2.18
C LYS A 23 9.00 -11.21 1.28
N GLU A 24 8.83 -11.36 -0.02
CA GLU A 24 9.93 -11.23 -0.99
C GLU A 24 10.52 -9.82 -0.97
N PHE A 25 9.68 -8.78 -0.87
CA PHE A 25 10.12 -7.39 -0.79
C PHE A 25 10.84 -7.09 0.53
N ILE A 26 10.34 -7.65 1.64
CA ILE A 26 10.96 -7.50 2.96
C ILE A 26 12.33 -8.17 3.00
N GLU A 27 12.46 -9.36 2.42
CA GLU A 27 13.72 -10.10 2.40
C GLU A 27 14.79 -9.42 1.52
N GLN A 28 14.38 -8.67 0.49
CA GLN A 28 15.28 -7.86 -0.33
C GLN A 28 15.80 -6.60 0.40
N GLN A 29 14.98 -6.02 1.30
CA GLN A 29 15.32 -4.80 2.05
C GLN A 29 14.97 -4.97 3.54
N PRO A 30 15.69 -5.80 4.31
CA PRO A 30 15.24 -6.26 5.63
C PRO A 30 15.26 -5.20 6.75
N THR A 31 16.05 -4.13 6.61
CA THR A 31 16.21 -3.10 7.64
C THR A 31 15.14 -2.02 7.57
N GLN A 32 14.83 -1.54 6.36
CA GLN A 32 13.84 -0.50 6.08
C GLN A 32 13.11 -0.80 4.77
N PRO A 33 12.28 -1.86 4.71
CA PRO A 33 11.55 -2.18 3.49
C PRO A 33 10.72 -0.99 3.01
N ARG A 34 10.89 -0.63 1.74
CA ARG A 34 10.05 0.33 1.01
C ARG A 34 9.44 -0.37 -0.21
N ILE A 35 8.12 -0.53 -0.18
CA ILE A 35 7.36 -1.28 -1.19
C ILE A 35 6.48 -0.28 -1.92
N THR A 36 6.83 0.02 -3.16
CA THR A 36 6.12 1.00 -4.00
C THR A 36 4.90 0.38 -4.70
N ILE A 37 3.85 1.18 -4.81
CA ILE A 37 2.56 0.82 -5.39
C ILE A 37 2.19 1.88 -6.44
N GLY A 38 1.79 1.45 -7.62
CA GLY A 38 1.33 2.35 -8.68
C GLY A 38 1.03 1.63 -9.98
N ARG A 39 0.59 2.38 -11.00
CA ARG A 39 0.32 1.79 -12.33
C ARG A 39 1.57 1.65 -13.20
N GLY A 40 2.68 2.24 -12.78
CA GLY A 40 3.97 2.09 -13.45
C GLY A 40 4.52 0.68 -13.25
N ASP A 41 5.17 0.15 -14.27
CA ASP A 41 5.87 -1.14 -14.27
C ASP A 41 7.16 -1.13 -13.42
N ASP A 42 7.59 0.05 -12.98
CA ASP A 42 8.69 0.28 -12.05
C ASP A 42 8.32 0.10 -10.57
N ASN A 43 7.06 -0.22 -10.25
CA ASN A 43 6.63 -0.48 -8.88
C ASN A 43 6.80 -1.94 -8.47
N HIS A 44 7.00 -2.15 -7.17
CA HIS A 44 6.97 -3.50 -6.57
C HIS A 44 5.58 -4.13 -6.71
N ILE A 45 4.54 -3.33 -6.51
CA ILE A 45 3.15 -3.72 -6.70
C ILE A 45 2.56 -2.88 -7.83
N VAL A 46 2.40 -3.51 -8.99
CA VAL A 46 1.79 -2.89 -10.16
C VAL A 46 0.28 -3.08 -10.09
N LEU A 47 -0.46 -1.97 -10.11
CA LEU A 47 -1.92 -1.94 -10.22
C LEU A 47 -2.28 -1.39 -11.61
N PRO A 48 -2.53 -2.26 -12.62
CA PRO A 48 -2.92 -1.81 -13.94
C PRO A 48 -4.19 -0.96 -13.85
N ASP A 49 -4.11 0.25 -14.40
CA ASP A 49 -5.25 1.15 -14.39
C ASP A 49 -5.34 1.91 -15.72
N PRO A 50 -6.07 1.35 -16.70
CA PRO A 50 -6.26 1.99 -18.00
C PRO A 50 -7.02 3.32 -17.89
N HIS A 51 -7.77 3.52 -16.80
CA HIS A 51 -8.54 4.74 -16.53
C HIS A 51 -7.74 5.84 -15.83
N LYS A 52 -6.45 5.60 -15.52
CA LYS A 52 -5.49 6.58 -14.97
C LYS A 52 -5.95 7.27 -13.66
N LYS A 53 -6.72 6.57 -12.83
CA LYS A 53 -7.01 6.96 -11.45
C LYS A 53 -5.80 6.73 -10.52
N VAL A 54 -5.00 5.71 -10.78
CA VAL A 54 -3.77 5.40 -10.07
C VAL A 54 -2.60 6.11 -10.76
N SER A 55 -1.76 6.80 -9.98
CA SER A 55 -0.54 7.44 -10.49
C SER A 55 0.54 6.43 -10.84
N ARG A 56 1.51 6.82 -11.68
CA ARG A 56 2.63 5.93 -12.03
C ARG A 56 3.33 5.42 -10.78
N GLN A 57 3.67 6.33 -9.87
CA GLN A 57 4.02 6.05 -8.49
C GLN A 57 2.91 6.68 -7.64
N HIS A 58 2.19 5.89 -6.86
CA HIS A 58 0.99 6.35 -6.16
C HIS A 58 1.19 6.40 -4.64
N ALA A 59 1.65 5.30 -4.08
CA ALA A 59 1.90 5.18 -2.65
C ALA A 59 3.08 4.25 -2.39
N ALA A 60 3.57 4.27 -1.16
CA ALA A 60 4.53 3.31 -0.66
C ALA A 60 4.13 2.78 0.71
N ILE A 61 4.43 1.51 0.95
CA ILE A 61 4.40 0.91 2.27
C ILE A 61 5.83 0.86 2.79
N GLU A 62 6.05 1.50 3.92
CA GLU A 62 7.37 1.63 4.53
C GLU A 62 7.39 1.01 5.93
N ARG A 63 8.51 0.38 6.29
CA ARG A 63 8.72 -0.11 7.66
C ARG A 63 9.85 0.66 8.34
N GLY A 64 9.51 1.29 9.46
CA GLY A 64 10.44 2.03 10.30
C GLY A 64 10.17 1.76 11.78
N SER A 65 11.23 1.53 12.57
CA SER A 65 11.15 1.27 14.01
C SER A 65 10.13 0.18 14.39
N GLY A 66 10.09 -0.90 13.59
CA GLY A 66 9.19 -2.03 13.80
C GLY A 66 7.72 -1.80 13.42
N ARG A 67 7.36 -0.61 12.91
CA ARG A 67 5.99 -0.25 12.49
C ARG A 67 5.89 -0.06 10.98
N TRP A 68 4.71 -0.35 10.45
CA TRP A 68 4.37 -0.13 9.04
C TRP A 68 3.66 1.20 8.86
N TRP A 69 3.95 1.86 7.76
CA TRP A 69 3.42 3.18 7.40
C TRP A 69 2.99 3.15 5.95
N LEU A 70 1.92 3.88 5.65
CA LEU A 70 1.49 4.23 4.31
C LEU A 70 1.90 5.67 4.02
N VAL A 71 2.48 5.88 2.85
CA VAL A 71 2.97 7.17 2.39
C VAL A 71 2.39 7.42 1.00
N ASP A 72 1.75 8.57 0.79
CA ASP A 72 1.36 9.03 -0.55
C ASP A 72 2.58 9.62 -1.26
N THR A 73 2.80 9.29 -2.53
CA THR A 73 3.96 9.77 -3.29
C THR A 73 3.58 10.91 -4.24
N ASP A 74 2.83 11.88 -3.74
CA ASP A 74 2.27 13.00 -4.52
C ASP A 74 1.39 12.53 -5.69
N SER A 75 0.47 11.60 -5.39
CA SER A 75 -0.40 11.01 -6.41
C SER A 75 -1.42 12.03 -6.99
N ALA A 76 -1.93 11.83 -8.20
CA ALA A 76 -2.91 12.77 -8.77
C ALA A 76 -4.25 12.84 -7.98
N ASN A 77 -4.71 11.71 -7.42
CA ASN A 77 -6.05 11.59 -6.82
C ASN A 77 -6.07 11.44 -5.30
N GLY A 78 -4.92 11.42 -4.64
CA GLY A 78 -4.85 11.15 -3.20
C GLY A 78 -4.75 9.65 -2.92
N THR A 79 -4.17 9.33 -1.76
CA THR A 79 -4.22 8.01 -1.16
C THR A 79 -5.03 8.11 0.13
N PHE A 80 -6.04 7.25 0.30
CA PHE A 80 -6.89 7.30 1.48
C PHE A 80 -6.77 6.02 2.29
N LEU A 81 -6.71 6.17 3.62
CA LEU A 81 -6.70 5.03 4.54
C LEU A 81 -7.99 4.97 5.33
N ARG A 82 -8.67 3.83 5.28
CA ARG A 82 -9.86 3.54 6.07
C ARG A 82 -9.57 2.45 7.09
N GLN A 83 -10.12 2.60 8.30
CA GLN A 83 -10.12 1.50 9.27
C GLN A 83 -11.12 0.42 8.82
N GLY A 84 -10.80 -0.86 9.01
CA GLY A 84 -11.60 -1.97 8.44
C GLY A 84 -13.08 -2.00 8.85
N ASN A 85 -13.43 -1.40 9.98
CA ASN A 85 -14.81 -1.24 10.48
C ASN A 85 -15.29 0.23 10.48
N GLY A 86 -14.44 1.16 10.08
CA GLY A 86 -14.72 2.59 10.08
C GLY A 86 -15.32 3.07 8.77
N LYS A 87 -16.07 4.17 8.83
CA LYS A 87 -16.53 4.90 7.63
C LYS A 87 -15.66 6.12 7.30
N THR A 88 -14.80 6.54 8.22
CA THR A 88 -13.93 7.70 8.05
C THR A 88 -12.66 7.31 7.34
N GLU A 89 -12.32 8.10 6.34
CA GLU A 89 -11.09 8.01 5.55
C GLU A 89 -10.11 9.07 6.04
N ILE A 90 -8.85 8.68 6.16
CA ILE A 90 -7.71 9.56 6.45
C ILE A 90 -7.03 9.85 5.12
N ASP A 91 -6.90 11.11 4.75
CA ASP A 91 -6.09 11.53 3.61
C ASP A 91 -4.60 11.41 3.97
N VAL A 92 -3.93 10.42 3.38
CA VAL A 92 -2.53 10.11 3.69
C VAL A 92 -1.60 11.22 3.20
N ARG A 93 -1.93 11.92 2.11
CA ARG A 93 -1.09 13.01 1.61
C ARG A 93 -1.03 14.14 2.61
N SER A 94 -2.20 14.55 3.12
CA SER A 94 -2.32 15.64 4.08
C SER A 94 -1.61 15.33 5.40
N GLU A 95 -1.54 14.05 5.80
CA GLU A 95 -0.87 13.59 7.01
C GLU A 95 0.64 13.30 6.81
N GLY A 96 1.13 13.30 5.57
CA GLY A 96 2.49 12.92 5.19
C GLY A 96 2.78 11.42 5.28
N SER A 97 2.46 10.79 6.41
CA SER A 97 2.50 9.32 6.56
C SER A 97 1.50 8.85 7.62
N VAL A 98 0.83 7.73 7.36
CA VAL A 98 -0.19 7.19 8.27
C VAL A 98 0.20 5.78 8.72
N PRO A 99 0.15 5.45 10.02
CA PRO A 99 0.50 4.12 10.49
C PRO A 99 -0.50 3.07 10.03
N LEU A 100 0.00 1.98 9.47
CA LEU A 100 -0.80 0.83 9.03
C LEU A 100 -1.02 -0.17 10.17
N LYS A 101 -2.23 -0.70 10.24
CA LYS A 101 -2.65 -1.77 11.14
C LYS A 101 -3.37 -2.85 10.36
N ASN A 102 -3.38 -4.06 10.92
CA ASN A 102 -4.15 -5.17 10.36
C ASN A 102 -5.62 -4.77 10.15
N GLY A 103 -6.15 -5.09 8.98
CA GLY A 103 -7.53 -4.77 8.59
C GLY A 103 -7.74 -3.34 8.09
N ASN A 104 -6.72 -2.49 7.99
CA ASN A 104 -6.88 -1.24 7.24
C ASN A 104 -7.12 -1.50 5.75
N VAL A 105 -7.85 -0.60 5.12
CA VAL A 105 -8.17 -0.60 3.69
C VAL A 105 -7.56 0.65 3.07
N ILE A 106 -6.78 0.45 2.02
CA ILE A 106 -6.19 1.53 1.20
C ILE A 106 -7.13 1.75 0.02
N LEU A 107 -7.46 3.02 -0.25
CA LEU A 107 -8.42 3.45 -1.25
C LEU A 107 -7.79 4.48 -2.19
#